data_AF-A0A6M8MNI9-F1
#
_entry.id   AF-A0A6M8MNI9-F1
#
_cell.length_a   1.000
_cell.length_b   1.000
_cell.length_c   1.000
_cell.angle_alpha   90.00
_cell.angle_beta   90.00
_cell.angle_gamma   90.00
#
_symmetry.space_group_name_H-M   'P 1'
#
loop_
_entity.id
_entity.type
_entity.pdbx_description
1 polymer ?
#
loop_
_entity_poly.entity_id
_entity_poly.type
_entity_poly.pdbx_seq_one_letter_code
_entity_poly.pdbx_strand_id
1 'polypeptide(L)' 'MSTLSLKDMQLDLEDSAAYFDSLSQFLEGHAIYLKAQKVVCRQEDLMLLESHAGNLANSVRYIKTAALRIANRSR' A
#
# COMPACT_ATOMS: atom_id res chain seq x y z
N MET A 1 29.12 -2.41 8.01
CA MET A 1 27.66 -2.38 7.78
C MET A 1 27.06 -3.51 8.57
N SER A 2 26.29 -3.22 9.63
CA SER A 2 25.58 -4.25 10.39
C SER A 2 24.51 -4.86 9.50
N THR A 3 24.57 -6.17 9.26
CA THR A 3 23.49 -6.89 8.59
C THR A 3 22.25 -6.80 9.49
N LEU A 4 21.20 -6.14 9.00
CA LEU A 4 19.88 -6.15 9.64
C LEU A 4 19.49 -7.61 9.93
N SER A 5 18.94 -7.88 11.12
CA SER A 5 18.40 -9.19 11.42
C SER A 5 17.25 -9.49 10.45
N LEU A 6 17.08 -10.76 10.06
CA LEU A 6 15.89 -11.17 9.29
C LEU A 6 14.59 -10.78 10.01
N LYS A 7 14.61 -10.75 11.34
CA LYS A 7 13.48 -10.30 12.16
C LYS A 7 13.22 -8.80 12.01
N ASP A 8 14.26 -7.98 11.97
CA ASP A 8 14.14 -6.53 11.79
C ASP A 8 13.58 -6.24 10.39
N MET A 9 14.08 -6.94 9.36
CA MET A 9 13.55 -6.83 7.99
C MET A 9 12.09 -7.27 7.89
N GLN A 10 11.67 -8.29 8.63
CA GLN A 10 10.27 -8.72 8.66
C GLN A 10 9.38 -7.61 9.23
N LEU A 11 9.76 -7.03 10.38
CA LEU A 11 9.01 -5.96 11.04
C LEU A 11 8.90 -4.72 10.15
N ASP A 12 10.00 -4.30 9.53
CA ASP A 12 10.01 -3.15 8.60
C ASP A 12 9.05 -3.35 7.42
N LEU A 13 8.97 -4.58 6.89
CA LEU A 13 8.05 -4.92 5.80
C LEU A 13 6.59 -4.94 6.27
N GLU A 14 6.31 -5.45 7.48
CA GLU A 14 4.97 -5.43 8.07
C GLU A 14 4.49 -4.00 8.32
N ASP A 15 5.35 -3.13 8.86
CA ASP A 15 5.05 -1.72 9.09
C ASP A 15 4.83 -0.97 7.78
N SER A 16 5.68 -1.22 6.77
CA SER A 16 5.53 -0.64 5.44
C SER A 16 4.21 -1.09 4.78
N ALA A 17 3.84 -2.36 4.94
CA ALA A 17 2.57 -2.87 4.43
C ALA A 17 1.36 -2.21 5.10
N ALA A 18 1.39 -2.03 6.42
CA ALA A 18 0.32 -1.37 7.16
C ALA A 18 0.17 0.11 6.77
N TYR A 19 1.29 0.81 6.58
CA TYR A 19 1.29 2.19 6.11
C TYR A 19 0.64 2.31 4.72
N PHE A 20 1.05 1.47 3.78
CA PHE A 20 0.52 1.51 2.42
C PHE A 20 -0.95 1.07 2.32
N ASP A 21 -1.42 0.15 3.16
CA ASP A 21 -2.85 -0.17 3.26
C ASP A 21 -3.67 1.06 3.68
N SER A 22 -3.18 1.78 4.70
CA SER A 22 -3.83 2.99 5.21
C SER A 22 -3.87 4.09 4.14
N LEU A 23 -2.79 4.24 3.37
CA LEU A 23 -2.71 5.17 2.25
C LEU A 23 -3.66 4.78 1.10
N SER A 24 -3.77 3.49 0.77
CA SER A 24 -4.74 2.99 -0.23
C SER A 24 -6.18 3.33 0.17
N GLN A 25 -6.55 3.09 1.43
CA GLN A 25 -7.89 3.41 1.94
C GLN A 25 -8.17 4.92 1.91
N PHE A 26 -7.18 5.74 2.25
CA PHE A 26 -7.30 7.20 2.17
C PHE A 26 -7.55 7.68 0.74
N LEU A 27 -6.77 7.18 -0.22
CA LEU A 27 -6.93 7.53 -1.64
C LEU A 27 -8.28 7.09 -2.19
N GLU A 28 -8.74 5.89 -1.81
CA GLU A 28 -10.07 5.39 -2.19
C GLU A 28 -11.19 6.29 -1.64
N GLY A 29 -11.12 6.65 -0.35
CA GLY A 29 -12.05 7.59 0.27
C GLY A 29 -12.05 8.96 -0.41
N HIS A 30 -10.88 9.44 -0.83
CA HIS A 30 -10.75 10.69 -1.55
C HIS A 30 -11.37 10.63 -2.96
N ALA A 31 -11.19 9.53 -3.69
CA ALA A 31 -11.88 9.29 -4.96
C ALA A 31 -13.41 9.30 -4.80
N ILE A 32 -13.94 8.64 -3.77
CA ILE A 32 -15.37 8.63 -3.46
C ILE A 32 -15.88 10.04 -3.17
N TYR A 33 -15.16 10.80 -2.35
CA TYR A 33 -15.50 12.18 -2.03
C TYR A 33 -15.54 13.08 -3.28
N LEU A 34 -14.53 12.99 -4.14
CA LEU A 34 -14.46 13.77 -5.38
C LEU A 34 -15.63 13.44 -6.33
N LYS A 35 -16.00 12.15 -6.46
CA LYS A 35 -17.18 11.72 -7.22
C LYS A 35 -18.46 12.30 -6.66
N ALA A 36 -18.60 12.34 -5.33
CA ALA A 36 -19.81 12.82 -4.67
C ALA A 36 -20.01 14.34 -4.79
N GLN A 37 -18.93 15.12 -4.80
CA GLN A 37 -19.05 16.58 -4.83
C GLN A 37 -19.48 17.17 -6.18
N LYS A 38 -19.61 16.38 -7.27
CA LYS A 38 -19.78 16.90 -8.65
C LYS A 38 -18.80 18.03 -8.99
N VAL A 39 -17.67 18.10 -8.29
CA VAL A 39 -16.57 18.99 -8.63
C VAL A 39 -16.16 18.62 -10.03
N VAL A 40 -15.75 19.60 -10.83
CA VAL A 40 -15.17 19.41 -12.18
C VAL A 40 -13.81 18.71 -12.04
N CYS A 41 -13.80 17.53 -11.44
CA CYS A 41 -12.68 16.62 -11.43
C CYS A 41 -12.75 15.94 -12.79
N ARG A 42 -11.70 16.13 -13.60
CA ARG A 42 -11.66 15.51 -14.92
C ARG A 42 -11.67 14.00 -14.68
N GLN A 43 -12.45 13.28 -15.47
CA GLN A 43 -12.60 11.83 -15.29
C GLN A 43 -11.25 11.09 -15.39
N GLU A 44 -10.27 11.70 -16.06
CA GLU A 44 -8.87 11.31 -16.11
C GLU A 44 -8.18 11.32 -14.73
N ASP A 45 -8.41 12.37 -13.92
CA ASP A 45 -7.83 12.49 -12.58
C ASP A 45 -8.37 11.42 -11.63
N LEU A 46 -9.67 11.11 -11.73
CA LEU A 46 -10.30 10.02 -10.99
C LEU A 46 -9.73 8.65 -11.39
N MET A 47 -9.58 8.40 -12.70
CA MET A 47 -8.98 7.15 -13.18
C MET A 47 -7.51 7.01 -12.76
N LEU A 48 -6.75 8.11 -12.74
CA LEU A 48 -5.36 8.11 -12.24
C LEU A 48 -5.31 7.78 -10.75
N LEU A 49 -6.21 8.34 -9.95
CA LEU A 49 -6.27 8.08 -8.51
C LEU A 49 -6.63 6.62 -8.20
N GLU A 50 -7.64 6.08 -8.90
CA GLU A 50 -8.05 4.68 -8.78
C GLU A 50 -6.94 3.71 -9.21
N SER A 51 -6.26 4.02 -10.31
CA SER A 51 -5.10 3.25 -10.79
C SER A 51 -3.96 3.25 -9.77
N HIS A 52 -3.66 4.42 -9.17
CA HIS A 52 -2.66 4.52 -8.11
C HIS A 52 -3.05 3.71 -6.86
N ALA A 53 -4.29 3.82 -6.41
CA ALA A 53 -4.78 3.05 -5.27
C ALA A 53 -4.69 1.53 -5.51
N GLY A 54 -5.05 1.08 -6.72
CA GLY A 54 -4.92 -0.33 -7.12
C GLY A 54 -3.47 -0.82 -7.21
N ASN A 55 -2.56 -0.03 -7.78
CA ASN A 55 -1.13 -0.34 -7.84
C ASN A 55 -0.50 -0.38 -6.44
N LEU A 56 -0.94 0.51 -5.55
CA LEU A 56 -0.52 0.53 -4.17
C LEU A 56 -0.96 -0.74 -3.44
N ALA A 57 -2.23 -1.14 -3.57
CA ALA A 57 -2.74 -2.39 -2.97
C ALA A 57 -1.97 -3.62 -3.46
N ASN A 58 -1.59 -3.66 -4.74
CA ASN A 58 -0.73 -4.72 -5.28
C ASN A 58 0.64 -4.73 -4.60
N SER A 59 1.26 -3.56 -4.45
CA SER A 59 2.55 -3.40 -3.78
C SER A 59 2.49 -3.87 -2.32
N VAL A 60 1.41 -3.55 -1.60
CA VAL A 60 1.21 -4.06 -0.23
C VAL A 60 1.17 -5.57 -0.18
N ARG A 61 0.41 -6.20 -1.08
CA ARG A 61 0.32 -7.66 -1.14
C ARG A 61 1.68 -8.31 -1.37
N TYR A 62 2.52 -7.72 -2.24
CA TYR A 62 3.89 -8.19 -2.44
C TYR A 62 4.74 -8.07 -1.19
N ILE A 63 4.69 -6.93 -0.50
CA ILE A 63 5.44 -6.67 0.73
C ILE A 63 5.03 -7.65 1.84
N LYS A 64 3.72 -7.83 2.07
CA LYS A 64 3.20 -8.83 3.03
C LYS A 64 3.69 -10.24 2.71
N THR A 65 3.69 -10.61 1.43
CA THR A 65 4.19 -11.91 0.98
C THR A 65 5.70 -12.06 1.23
N ALA A 66 6.47 -10.99 1.03
CA ALA A 66 7.90 -10.99 1.31
C ALA A 66 8.19 -11.14 2.81
N ALA A 67 7.48 -10.40 3.67
CA ALA A 67 7.56 -10.54 5.13
C ALA A 67 7.28 -11.99 5.58
N LEU A 68 6.20 -12.58 5.05
CA LEU A 68 5.82 -13.96 5.37
C LEU A 68 6.87 -14.99 4.93
N ARG A 69 7.52 -14.78 3.78
CA ARG A 69 8.63 -15.64 3.31
C ARG A 69 9.85 -15.53 4.21
N ILE A 70 10.16 -14.34 4.72
CA ILE A 70 11.26 -14.13 5.66
C ILE A 70 10.96 -14.84 6.98
N ALA A 71 9.76 -14.65 7.54
CA ALA A 71 9.32 -15.33 8.75
C ALA A 71 9.46 -16.86 8.66
N ASN A 72 9.06 -17.44 7.52
CA ASN A 72 9.16 -18.88 7.27
C ASN A 72 10.59 -19.39 7.09
N ARG A 73 11.54 -18.52 6.69
CA ARG A 73 12.97 -18.86 6.56
C ARG A 73 13.75 -18.67 7.86
N SER A 74 13.20 -17.93 8.81
CA SER A 74 13.79 -17.70 10.14
C SER A 74 13.40 -18.77 11.17
N ARG A 75 12.63 -19.79 10.77
CA ARG A 75 12.23 -20.95 11.58
C ARG A 75 13.10 -22.16 11.24
#